data_AF-A0A7Y3AI84-F1
#
_entry.id   AF-A0A7Y3AI84-F1
#
_cell.length_a   1.000
_cell.length_b   1.000
_cell.length_c   1.000
_cell.angle_alpha   90.00
_cell.angle_beta   90.00
_cell.angle_gamma   90.00
#
_symmetry.space_group_name_H-M   'P 1'
#
loop_
_entity.id
_entity.type
_entity.pdbx_description
1 polymer ?
#
loop_
_entity_poly.entity_id
_entity_poly.type
_entity_poly.pdbx_seq_one_letter_code
_entity_poly.pdbx_strand_id
1 'polypeptide(L)'
;MPHGMSYAVSGLVRDYYTEGWPGKNLADGLINIMRAIGVPNGLSGVGYTADDLDALADKGWKQRRVVENAARQITKEEMGKIFAGALSYW
;
A
#
# COMPACT_ATOMS: atom_id res chain seq x y z
N MET A 1 -0.62 5.19 33.18
CA MET A 1 -1.27 5.50 31.89
C MET A 1 -0.41 6.50 31.13
N PRO A 2 0.20 6.12 29.98
CA PRO A 2 0.61 7.10 28.99
C PRO A 2 0.17 6.65 27.59
N HIS A 3 -1.13 6.79 27.31
CA HIS A 3 -1.71 6.54 25.98
C HIS A 3 -2.47 7.77 25.44
N GLY A 4 -2.50 8.88 26.20
CA GLY A 4 -3.33 10.05 25.88
C GLY A 4 -2.66 11.13 25.00
N MET A 5 -1.34 11.13 24.85
CA MET A 5 -0.64 12.19 24.11
C MET A 5 -0.37 11.88 22.63
N SER A 6 -0.46 10.62 22.20
CA SER A 6 -0.20 10.24 20.80
C SER A 6 -1.35 10.58 19.83
N TYR A 7 -2.59 10.74 20.32
CA TYR A 7 -3.73 11.04 19.45
C TYR A 7 -3.87 12.51 19.07
N ALA A 8 -3.41 13.43 19.93
CA ALA A 8 -3.48 14.88 19.65
C ALA A 8 -2.61 15.28 18.44
N VAL A 9 -1.49 14.58 18.23
CA VAL A 9 -0.61 14.82 17.08
C VAL A 9 -1.21 14.22 15.79
N SER A 10 -1.81 13.03 15.85
CA SER A 10 -2.41 12.39 14.67
C SER A 10 -3.62 13.12 14.07
N GLY A 11 -4.32 13.96 14.86
CA GLY A 11 -5.44 14.77 14.38
C GLY A 11 -5.05 16.00 13.54
N LEU A 12 -3.80 16.48 13.69
CA LEU A 12 -3.27 17.67 13.00
C LEU A 12 -2.43 17.32 11.75
N VAL A 13 -2.15 16.04 11.52
CA VAL A 13 -1.29 15.53 10.44
C VAL A 13 -2.10 15.11 9.20
N ARG A 14 -3.31 15.64 9.02
CA ARG A 14 -4.02 15.42 7.74
C ARG A 14 -3.45 16.28 6.62
N ASP A 15 -2.97 17.48 6.95
CA ASP A 15 -2.53 18.48 5.97
C ASP A 15 -1.09 18.97 6.21
N TYR A 16 -0.35 18.31 7.10
CA TYR A 16 1.05 18.63 7.33
C TYR A 16 1.93 18.03 6.22
N TYR A 17 2.57 18.91 5.45
CA TYR A 17 3.60 18.56 4.48
C TYR A 17 4.93 19.10 4.98
N THR A 18 5.93 18.23 5.08
CA THR A 18 7.31 18.66 5.32
C THR A 18 7.82 19.38 4.08
N GLU A 19 8.39 20.57 4.26
CA GLU A 19 9.04 21.29 3.17
C GLU A 19 10.17 20.43 2.58
N GLY A 20 10.13 20.19 1.26
CA GLY A 20 11.03 19.27 0.56
C GLY A 20 10.56 17.81 0.49
N TRP A 21 9.40 17.46 1.04
CA TRP A 21 8.84 16.11 0.88
C TRP A 21 8.43 15.87 -0.59
N PRO A 22 8.87 14.78 -1.24
CA PRO A 22 8.76 14.62 -2.68
C PRO A 22 7.33 14.32 -3.19
N GLY A 23 6.30 14.31 -2.34
CA GLY A 23 4.92 13.96 -2.74
C GLY A 23 3.84 14.79 -2.06
N LYS A 24 2.67 14.93 -2.69
CA LYS A 24 1.49 15.60 -2.10
C LYS A 24 0.72 14.72 -1.14
N ASN A 25 1.07 13.45 -1.02
CA ASN A 25 0.52 12.51 -0.04
C ASN A 25 1.56 11.43 0.27
N LEU A 26 1.31 10.63 1.30
CA LEU A 26 2.22 9.56 1.73
C LEU A 26 2.52 8.54 0.62
N ALA A 27 1.52 8.21 -0.22
CA ALA A 27 1.69 7.24 -1.29
C ALA A 27 2.65 7.75 -2.37
N ASP A 28 2.50 9.01 -2.80
CA ASP A 28 3.41 9.65 -3.77
C ASP A 28 4.84 9.71 -3.23
N GLY A 29 5.00 10.04 -1.94
CA GLY A 29 6.31 10.08 -1.29
C GLY A 29 6.99 8.71 -1.29
N LEU A 30 6.24 7.65 -0.96
CA LEU A 30 6.74 6.29 -0.99
C LEU A 30 7.13 5.85 -2.42
N ILE A 31 6.32 6.18 -3.42
CA ILE A 31 6.62 5.90 -4.84
C ILE A 31 7.93 6.57 -5.26
N ASN A 32 8.15 7.83 -4.86
CA ASN A 32 9.37 8.55 -5.21
C ASN A 32 10.61 7.96 -4.53
N ILE A 33 10.50 7.51 -3.28
CA ILE A 33 11.59 6.78 -2.60
C ILE A 33 11.88 5.45 -3.33
N MET A 34 10.84 4.68 -3.66
CA MET A 34 10.98 3.41 -4.39
C MET A 34 11.72 3.61 -5.72
N ARG A 35 11.35 4.64 -6.50
CA ARG A 35 12.06 4.99 -7.74
C ARG A 35 13.51 5.39 -7.49
N ALA A 36 13.76 6.23 -6.48
CA ALA A 36 15.09 6.76 -6.18
C ALA A 36 16.10 5.66 -5.80
N ILE A 37 15.64 4.59 -5.14
CA ILE A 37 16.49 3.46 -4.75
C ILE A 37 16.48 2.30 -5.75
N GLY A 38 15.79 2.44 -6.89
CA GLY A 38 15.77 1.44 -7.96
C GLY A 38 14.87 0.23 -7.71
N VAL A 39 13.80 0.37 -6.92
CA VAL A 39 12.79 -0.69 -6.78
C VAL A 39 12.07 -0.89 -8.13
N PRO A 40 11.85 -2.15 -8.57
CA PRO A 40 11.08 -2.43 -9.78
C PRO A 40 9.66 -1.87 -9.71
N ASN A 41 9.13 -1.44 -10.86
CA ASN A 41 7.82 -0.83 -10.94
C ASN A 41 6.69 -1.87 -10.80
N GLY A 42 6.19 -2.01 -9.58
CA GLY A 42 5.11 -2.93 -9.26
C GLY A 42 5.46 -4.39 -9.52
N LEU A 43 4.42 -5.22 -9.57
CA LEU A 43 4.53 -6.65 -9.82
C LEU A 43 5.04 -6.97 -11.23
N SER A 44 4.77 -6.10 -12.21
CA SER A 44 5.27 -6.27 -13.58
C SER A 44 6.79 -6.16 -13.63
N GLY A 45 7.36 -5.26 -12.82
CA GLY A 45 8.82 -5.10 -12.71
C GLY A 45 9.55 -6.35 -12.18
N VAL A 46 8.83 -7.31 -11.60
CA VAL A 46 9.39 -8.59 -11.11
C VAL A 46 8.82 -9.81 -11.86
N GLY A 47 8.11 -9.60 -12.98
CA GLY A 47 7.72 -10.66 -13.92
C GLY A 47 6.31 -11.22 -13.78
N TYR A 48 5.45 -10.63 -12.94
CA TYR A 48 4.02 -10.99 -12.93
C TYR A 48 3.23 -10.21 -13.97
N THR A 49 2.11 -10.79 -14.38
CA THR A 49 1.23 -10.23 -15.41
C THR A 49 -0.22 -10.19 -14.93
N ALA A 50 -1.11 -9.63 -15.75
CA ALA A 50 -2.54 -9.65 -15.48
C ALA A 50 -3.11 -11.08 -15.36
N ASP A 51 -2.49 -12.05 -16.06
CA ASP A 51 -2.92 -13.45 -16.03
C ASP A 51 -2.62 -14.13 -14.68
N ASP A 52 -1.72 -13.56 -13.87
CA ASP A 52 -1.36 -14.08 -12.56
C ASP A 52 -2.29 -13.60 -11.43
N LEU A 53 -3.13 -12.60 -11.69
CA LEU A 53 -3.90 -11.89 -10.65
C LEU A 53 -4.85 -12.80 -9.89
N ASP A 54 -5.57 -13.69 -10.58
CA ASP A 54 -6.50 -14.61 -9.95
C ASP A 54 -5.76 -15.59 -9.03
N ALA A 55 -4.63 -16.12 -9.49
CA ALA A 55 -3.79 -17.02 -8.70
C ALA A 55 -3.18 -16.31 -7.48
N LEU A 56 -2.80 -15.04 -7.62
CA LEU A 56 -2.30 -14.21 -6.52
C LEU A 56 -3.39 -13.91 -5.49
N ALA A 57 -4.59 -13.52 -5.94
CA ALA A 57 -5.74 -13.28 -5.08
C ALA A 57 -6.13 -14.55 -4.31
N ASP A 58 -6.15 -15.71 -4.98
CA ASP A 58 -6.42 -17.00 -4.35
C ASP A 58 -5.41 -17.38 -3.28
N LYS A 59 -4.12 -17.20 -3.57
CA LYS A 59 -3.04 -17.47 -2.61
C LYS A 59 -3.06 -16.49 -1.44
N GLY A 60 -3.28 -15.20 -1.71
CA GLY A 60 -3.38 -14.16 -0.69
C GLY A 60 -4.59 -14.37 0.22
N TRP A 61 -5.73 -14.77 -0.32
CA TRP A 61 -6.96 -15.00 0.45
C TRP A 61 -6.83 -16.13 1.47
N LYS A 62 -6.03 -17.16 1.14
CA LYS A 62 -5.70 -18.26 2.07
C LYS A 62 -4.91 -17.77 3.29
N GLN A 63 -4.24 -16.61 3.21
CA GLN A 63 -3.51 -15.99 4.32
C GLN A 63 -4.44 -15.19 5.23
N ARG A 64 -5.39 -15.88 5.87
CA ARG A 64 -6.46 -15.28 6.69
C ARG A 64 -5.97 -14.31 7.75
N ARG A 65 -4.83 -14.60 8.39
CA ARG A 65 -4.26 -13.73 9.43
C ARG A 65 -3.92 -12.32 8.92
N VAL A 66 -3.39 -12.17 7.71
CA VAL A 66 -3.05 -10.83 7.18
C VAL A 66 -4.32 -10.08 6.79
N VAL A 67 -5.29 -10.79 6.21
CA VAL A 67 -6.58 -10.22 5.77
C VAL A 67 -7.43 -9.76 6.96
N GLU A 68 -7.56 -10.59 7.99
CA GLU A 68 -8.41 -10.32 9.14
C GLU A 68 -7.86 -9.19 10.03
N ASN A 69 -6.53 -9.02 10.07
CA ASN A 69 -5.87 -7.94 10.80
C ASN A 69 -5.81 -6.61 10.04
N ALA A 70 -6.29 -6.55 8.79
CA ALA A 70 -6.29 -5.32 8.02
C ALA A 70 -7.23 -4.28 8.66
N ALA A 71 -6.77 -3.03 8.74
CA ALA A 71 -7.56 -1.92 9.30
C ALA A 71 -8.89 -1.71 8.54
N ARG A 72 -8.90 -2.03 7.25
CA ARG A 72 -10.11 -2.12 6.43
C ARG A 72 -10.31 -3.59 6.04
N GLN A 73 -11.46 -4.15 6.39
CA GLN A 73 -11.86 -5.46 5.90
C GLN A 73 -12.07 -5.39 4.38
N ILE A 74 -11.57 -6.42 3.68
CA ILE A 74 -11.67 -6.54 2.23
C ILE A 74 -12.31 -7.86 1.83
N THR A 75 -13.04 -7.87 0.72
CA THR A 75 -13.48 -9.11 0.07
C THR A 75 -12.37 -9.72 -0.79
N LYS A 76 -12.57 -10.96 -1.22
CA LYS A 76 -11.66 -11.62 -2.16
C LYS A 76 -11.61 -10.90 -3.51
N GLU A 77 -12.74 -10.38 -3.99
CA GLU A 77 -12.78 -9.60 -5.23
C GLU A 77 -12.00 -8.29 -5.09
N GLU A 78 -12.08 -7.63 -3.94
CA GLU A 78 -11.29 -6.41 -3.68
C GLU A 78 -9.78 -6.69 -3.61
N MET A 79 -9.38 -7.87 -3.12
CA MET A 79 -7.98 -8.29 -3.15
C MET A 79 -7.45 -8.39 -4.58
N GLY A 80 -8.24 -8.92 -5.52
CA GLY A 80 -7.86 -8.94 -6.93
C GLY A 80 -7.63 -7.54 -7.50
N LYS A 81 -8.48 -6.57 -7.13
CA LYS A 81 -8.30 -5.16 -7.52
C LYS A 81 -7.04 -4.53 -6.92
N ILE A 82 -6.68 -4.90 -5.69
CA ILE A 82 -5.42 -4.45 -5.05
C ILE A 82 -4.21 -4.99 -5.83
N PHE A 83 -4.20 -6.27 -6.18
CA PHE A 83 -3.11 -6.84 -6.99
C PHE A 83 -3.05 -6.23 -8.40
N ALA A 84 -4.21 -5.97 -9.03
CA ALA A 84 -4.27 -5.30 -10.32
C ALA A 84 -3.67 -3.89 -10.27
N GLY A 85 -4.01 -3.11 -9.24
CA GLY A 85 -3.42 -1.78 -9.01
C GLY A 85 -1.93 -1.82 -8.64
N ALA A 86 -1.42 -2.98 -8.19
CA ALA A 86 -0.02 -3.20 -7.88
C ALA A 86 0.82 -3.65 -9.08
N LEU A 87 0.21 -3.90 -10.26
CA LEU A 87 0.95 -4.26 -11.47
C LEU A 87 1.94 -3.18 -11.89
N SER A 88 1.55 -1.91 -11.80
CA SER A 88 2.39 -0.75 -12.08
C SER A 88 1.97 0.43 -11.23
N TYR A 89 2.92 1.15 -10.64
CA TYR A 89 2.69 2.36 -9.86
C TYR A 89 3.10 3.63 -10.61
N TRP A 90 3.91 3.49 -11.66
CA TRP A 90 4.38 4.57 -12.51
C TRP A 90 4.56 4.20 -13.97
#